data_AF-A0A368BTN1-F1
#
_entry.id   AF-A0A368BTN1-F1
#
_cell.length_a   1.000
_cell.length_b   1.000
_cell.length_c   1.000
_cell.angle_alpha   90.00
_cell.angle_beta   90.00
_cell.angle_gamma   90.00
#
_symmetry.space_group_name_H-M   'P 1'
#
loop_
_entity.id
_entity.type
_entity.pdbx_description
1 polymer ?
#
loop_
_entity_poly.entity_id
_entity_poly.type
_entity_poly.pdbx_seq_one_letter_code
_entity_poly.pdbx_strand_id
1 'polypeptide(L)'
;MNNKRSIRITVASCLLIVSMVAGLFVYSTIAPKELTAEEYKQIGFYKLVRTRQLNTFELIDGSDKFTNEDLKGSWDILFLGFASCPDMCPMTMKKMAMANSQLSPEVSSRVNFRMISIDPDRDTPEKMQQYAKAFNPNFSGIAGKIEIIYKLATDLTLPFVPVVNSNNSSYDMDHSMNLAVIDPEGNYFGFFKSPHTPDKMSEVLTSIVNFN
;
A
#
# COMPACT_ATOMS: atom_id res chain seq x y z
N MET A 1 -47.25 -2.66 -49.99
CA MET A 1 -45.88 -3.22 -49.78
C MET A 1 -45.17 -2.70 -48.51
N ASN A 2 -45.87 -2.13 -47.52
CA ASN A 2 -45.24 -1.39 -46.41
C ASN A 2 -44.96 -2.23 -45.13
N ASN A 3 -45.70 -3.31 -44.89
CA ASN A 3 -45.62 -4.08 -43.62
C ASN A 3 -44.35 -4.92 -43.45
N LYS A 4 -43.75 -5.43 -44.53
CA LYS A 4 -42.51 -6.24 -44.42
C LYS A 4 -41.31 -5.39 -44.03
N ARG A 5 -41.30 -4.10 -44.39
CA ARG A 5 -40.22 -3.17 -44.05
C ARG A 5 -40.31 -2.71 -42.60
N SER A 6 -41.52 -2.40 -42.10
CA SER A 6 -41.74 -2.05 -40.70
C SER A 6 -41.40 -3.21 -39.75
N ILE A 7 -41.84 -4.44 -40.06
CA ILE A 7 -41.50 -5.63 -39.25
C ILE A 7 -39.99 -5.86 -39.19
N ARG A 8 -39.27 -5.73 -40.31
CA ARG A 8 -37.80 -5.88 -40.32
C ARG A 8 -37.10 -4.81 -39.48
N ILE A 9 -37.59 -3.56 -39.52
CA ILE A 9 -37.05 -2.48 -38.70
C ILE A 9 -37.29 -2.77 -37.22
N THR A 10 -38.50 -3.17 -36.83
CA THR A 10 -38.82 -3.52 -35.45
C THR A 10 -37.97 -4.69 -34.94
N VAL A 11 -37.82 -5.76 -35.73
CA VAL A 11 -36.97 -6.91 -35.36
C VAL A 11 -35.51 -6.50 -35.23
N ALA A 12 -35.00 -5.69 -36.17
CA ALA A 12 -33.62 -5.18 -36.09
C ALA A 12 -33.41 -4.31 -34.85
N SER A 13 -34.35 -3.42 -34.52
CA SER A 13 -34.30 -2.59 -33.31
C SER A 13 -34.32 -3.43 -32.04
N CYS A 14 -35.17 -4.45 -31.96
CA CYS A 14 -35.20 -5.36 -30.82
C CYS A 14 -33.88 -6.13 -30.66
N LEU A 15 -33.31 -6.64 -31.75
CA LEU A 15 -32.03 -7.34 -31.73
C LEU A 15 -30.88 -6.42 -31.27
N LEU A 16 -30.90 -5.16 -31.70
CA LEU A 16 -29.89 -4.17 -31.31
C LEU A 16 -29.97 -3.86 -29.81
N ILE A 17 -31.19 -3.68 -29.27
CA ILE A 17 -31.41 -3.47 -27.84
C ILE A 17 -30.96 -4.70 -27.04
N VAL A 18 -31.33 -5.91 -27.47
CA VAL A 18 -30.91 -7.15 -26.80
C VAL A 18 -29.40 -7.30 -26.79
N SER A 19 -28.74 -7.01 -27.92
CA SER A 19 -27.27 -7.01 -28.03
C SER A 19 -26.63 -5.99 -27.10
N MET A 20 -27.17 -4.77 -27.04
CA MET A 20 -26.66 -3.71 -26.15
C MET A 20 -26.83 -4.07 -24.68
N VAL A 21 -27.99 -4.61 -24.29
CA VAL A 21 -28.25 -5.04 -22.90
C VAL A 21 -27.37 -6.22 -22.51
N ALA A 22 -27.20 -7.21 -23.40
CA ALA A 22 -26.28 -8.33 -23.16
C ALA A 22 -24.83 -7.85 -23.03
N GLY A 23 -24.41 -6.90 -23.88
CA GLY A 23 -23.08 -6.28 -23.81
C GLY A 23 -22.86 -5.54 -22.49
N LEU A 24 -23.82 -4.72 -22.06
CA LEU A 24 -23.77 -4.03 -20.77
C LEU A 24 -23.78 -4.99 -19.58
N PHE A 25 -24.54 -6.09 -19.65
CA PHE A 25 -24.56 -7.10 -18.60
C PHE A 25 -23.20 -7.77 -18.45
N VAL A 26 -22.62 -8.26 -19.56
CA VAL A 26 -21.29 -8.85 -19.58
C VAL A 26 -20.23 -7.84 -19.10
N TYR A 27 -20.31 -6.59 -19.57
CA TYR A 27 -19.45 -5.52 -19.07
C TYR A 27 -19.59 -5.32 -17.56
N SER A 28 -20.81 -5.30 -17.02
CA SER A 28 -21.03 -5.12 -15.57
C SER A 28 -20.51 -6.28 -14.71
N THR A 29 -20.36 -7.47 -15.30
CA THR A 29 -19.82 -8.67 -14.63
C THR A 29 -18.30 -8.79 -14.72
N ILE A 30 -17.67 -8.19 -15.73
CA ILE A 30 -16.23 -8.31 -15.99
C ILE A 30 -15.47 -7.02 -15.63
N ALA A 31 -16.13 -5.86 -15.70
CA ALA A 31 -15.51 -4.60 -15.35
C ALA A 31 -15.05 -4.64 -13.88
N PRO A 32 -13.80 -4.28 -13.59
CA PRO A 32 -13.31 -4.23 -12.22
C PRO A 32 -14.14 -3.19 -11.45
N LYS A 33 -14.41 -3.46 -10.18
CA LYS A 33 -15.10 -2.54 -9.26
C LYS A 33 -14.16 -2.15 -8.13
N GLU A 34 -14.27 -0.91 -7.65
CA GLU A 34 -13.63 -0.51 -6.40
C GLU A 34 -14.24 -1.35 -5.26
N LEU A 35 -13.39 -1.83 -4.35
CA LEU A 35 -13.87 -2.51 -3.15
C LEU A 35 -14.57 -1.49 -2.25
N THR A 36 -15.66 -1.90 -1.63
CA THR A 36 -16.33 -1.12 -0.60
C THR A 36 -15.49 -1.07 0.68
N ALA A 37 -15.77 -0.09 1.55
CA ALA A 37 -15.07 0.01 2.84
C ALA A 37 -15.19 -1.25 3.72
N GLU A 38 -16.34 -1.95 3.66
CA GLU A 38 -16.53 -3.21 4.38
C GLU A 38 -15.76 -4.37 3.73
N GLU A 39 -15.69 -4.44 2.41
CA GLU A 39 -14.88 -5.44 1.71
C GLU A 39 -13.39 -5.25 2.02
N TYR A 40 -12.89 -4.01 1.95
CA TYR A 40 -11.53 -3.67 2.38
C TYR A 40 -11.23 -4.17 3.80
N LYS A 41 -12.16 -3.91 4.74
CA LYS A 41 -12.01 -4.31 6.14
C LYS A 41 -11.99 -5.83 6.31
N GLN A 42 -12.80 -6.57 5.55
CA GLN A 42 -12.82 -8.05 5.57
C GLN A 42 -11.50 -8.65 5.08
N ILE A 43 -10.82 -7.96 4.16
CA ILE A 43 -9.51 -8.38 3.65
C ILE A 43 -8.33 -7.74 4.40
N GLY A 44 -8.59 -7.05 5.52
CA GLY A 44 -7.56 -6.57 6.45
C GLY A 44 -7.03 -5.17 6.16
N PHE A 45 -7.64 -4.43 5.24
CA PHE A 45 -7.32 -3.03 4.96
C PHE A 45 -8.36 -2.09 5.56
N TYR A 46 -7.89 -1.05 6.26
CA TYR A 46 -8.74 -0.07 6.91
C TYR A 46 -8.53 1.29 6.22
N LYS A 47 -9.42 1.61 5.27
CA LYS A 47 -9.47 2.92 4.60
C LYS A 47 -9.98 3.96 5.60
N LEU A 48 -9.31 5.11 5.69
CA LEU A 48 -9.78 6.22 6.53
C LEU A 48 -10.99 6.90 5.86
N VAL A 49 -11.93 7.37 6.69
CA VAL A 49 -13.09 8.15 6.21
C VAL A 49 -12.64 9.47 5.57
N ARG A 50 -11.57 10.05 6.10
CA ARG A 50 -10.88 11.22 5.54
C ARG A 50 -9.39 10.96 5.60
N THR A 51 -8.70 11.21 4.50
CA THR A 51 -7.26 11.13 4.46
C THR A 51 -6.67 12.22 5.35
N ARG A 52 -5.53 11.93 5.99
CA ARG A 52 -4.87 12.84 6.93
C ARG A 52 -3.55 13.30 6.37
N GLN A 53 -3.36 14.61 6.27
CA GLN A 53 -2.07 15.17 5.90
C GLN A 53 -1.02 14.89 6.98
N LEU A 54 0.18 14.49 6.56
CA LEU A 54 1.32 14.28 7.44
C LEU A 54 1.96 15.63 7.81
N ASN A 55 2.51 15.73 9.02
CA ASN A 55 3.36 16.87 9.35
C ASN A 55 4.62 16.86 8.47
N THR A 56 5.24 18.03 8.32
CA THR A 56 6.50 18.13 7.58
C THR A 56 7.59 17.30 8.26
N PHE A 57 8.28 16.47 7.49
CA PHE A 57 9.40 15.67 7.95
C PHE A 57 10.58 15.72 6.96
N GLU A 58 11.77 15.44 7.46
CA GLU A 58 12.97 15.21 6.66
C GLU A 58 13.70 14.00 7.26
N LEU A 59 13.77 12.93 6.49
CA LEU A 59 14.50 11.69 6.76
C LEU A 59 15.54 11.48 5.64
N ILE A 60 16.18 10.31 5.62
CA ILE A 60 17.25 9.98 4.67
C ILE A 60 16.95 8.62 4.03
N ASP A 61 16.95 8.57 2.69
CA ASP A 61 16.89 7.36 1.88
C ASP A 61 18.27 7.12 1.26
N GLY A 62 19.06 6.23 1.84
CA GLY A 62 20.47 6.05 1.46
C GLY A 62 21.27 7.33 1.64
N SER A 63 21.58 8.04 0.55
CA SER A 63 22.31 9.32 0.60
C SER A 63 21.42 10.53 0.29
N ASP A 64 20.16 10.29 -0.11
CA ASP A 64 19.23 11.33 -0.55
C ASP A 64 18.30 11.72 0.60
N LYS A 65 17.78 12.96 0.55
CA LYS A 65 16.76 13.41 1.49
C LYS A 65 15.43 12.74 1.14
N PHE A 66 14.67 12.39 2.17
CA PHE A 66 13.31 11.87 2.04
C PHE A 66 12.33 12.76 2.81
N THR A 67 11.36 13.33 2.10
CA THR A 67 10.44 14.35 2.59
C THR A 67 9.00 14.05 2.17
N ASN A 68 8.05 14.89 2.57
CA ASN A 68 6.66 14.77 2.14
C ASN A 68 6.47 14.86 0.62
N GLU A 69 7.37 15.52 -0.12
CA GLU A 69 7.26 15.63 -1.57
C GLU A 69 7.57 14.30 -2.28
N ASP A 70 8.42 13.47 -1.68
CA ASP A 70 8.81 12.16 -2.20
C ASP A 70 7.70 11.10 -2.06
N LEU A 71 6.63 11.44 -1.32
CA LEU A 71 5.41 10.64 -1.17
C LEU A 71 4.33 11.00 -2.20
N LYS A 72 4.58 11.94 -3.11
CA LYS A 72 3.60 12.36 -4.11
C LYS A 72 3.77 11.61 -5.43
N GLY A 73 2.66 11.39 -6.12
CA GLY A 73 2.60 10.80 -7.46
C GLY A 73 2.54 9.28 -7.51
N SER A 74 2.72 8.60 -6.36
CA SER A 74 2.62 7.14 -6.23
C SER A 74 1.93 6.77 -4.93
N TRP A 75 1.49 5.52 -4.84
CA TRP A 75 1.03 4.93 -3.58
C TRP A 75 2.21 4.44 -2.77
N ASP A 76 2.33 4.85 -1.52
CA ASP A 76 3.46 4.46 -0.67
C ASP A 76 3.00 3.57 0.49
N ILE A 77 3.59 2.38 0.57
CA ILE A 77 3.37 1.42 1.64
C ILE A 77 4.52 1.53 2.63
N LEU A 78 4.23 2.14 3.77
CA LEU A 78 5.21 2.45 4.80
C LEU A 78 5.16 1.42 5.92
N PHE A 79 6.31 0.84 6.23
CA PHE A 79 6.51 -0.05 7.37
C PHE A 79 7.50 0.57 8.35
N LEU A 80 7.07 0.77 9.60
CA LEU A 80 8.00 1.13 10.68
C LEU A 80 8.54 -0.15 11.31
N GLY A 81 9.86 -0.35 11.25
CA GLY A 81 10.55 -1.52 11.79
C GLY A 81 12.03 -1.23 11.97
N PHE A 82 12.86 -2.25 12.17
CA PHE A 82 14.32 -2.07 12.31
C PHE A 82 15.08 -3.28 11.79
N ALA A 83 16.26 -3.07 11.23
CA ALA A 83 16.98 -4.12 10.49
C ALA A 83 17.49 -5.25 11.40
N SER A 84 17.70 -4.96 12.69
CA SER A 84 18.17 -5.93 13.69
C SER A 84 17.06 -6.83 14.27
N CYS A 85 15.80 -6.67 13.84
CA CYS A 85 14.69 -7.50 14.31
C CYS A 85 14.85 -8.96 13.84
N PRO A 86 14.78 -9.96 14.75
CA PRO A 86 15.15 -11.33 14.43
C PRO A 86 14.14 -12.10 13.56
N ASP A 87 12.85 -11.72 13.55
CA ASP A 87 11.81 -12.55 12.91
C ASP A 87 10.68 -11.74 12.23
N MET A 88 9.96 -10.90 12.98
CA MET A 88 8.71 -10.30 12.48
C MET A 88 8.92 -9.27 11.35
N CYS A 89 9.97 -8.44 11.43
CA CYS A 89 10.32 -7.50 10.36
C CYS A 89 10.69 -8.22 9.04
N PRO A 90 11.65 -9.16 9.01
CA PRO A 90 12.00 -9.84 7.76
C PRO A 90 10.83 -10.66 7.19
N MET A 91 9.94 -11.20 8.04
CA MET A 91 8.72 -11.87 7.58
C MET A 91 7.76 -10.89 6.89
N THR A 92 7.58 -9.69 7.46
CA THR A 92 6.73 -8.64 6.88
C THR A 92 7.29 -8.12 5.56
N MET A 93 8.60 -7.87 5.49
CA MET A 93 9.29 -7.47 4.25
C MET A 93 9.14 -8.51 3.13
N LYS A 94 9.28 -9.81 3.46
CA LYS A 94 9.02 -10.89 2.50
C LYS A 94 7.58 -10.88 1.99
N LYS A 95 6.61 -10.69 2.88
CA LYS A 95 5.19 -10.62 2.49
C LYS A 95 4.91 -9.44 1.56
N MET A 96 5.51 -8.27 1.82
CA MET A 96 5.44 -7.12 0.91
C MET A 96 6.05 -7.43 -0.46
N ALA A 97 7.22 -8.08 -0.49
CA ALA A 97 7.86 -8.47 -1.74
C ALA A 97 7.00 -9.48 -2.54
N MET A 98 6.38 -10.44 -1.85
CA MET A 98 5.43 -11.39 -2.45
C MET A 98 4.18 -10.67 -2.99
N ALA A 99 3.60 -9.75 -2.22
CA ALA A 99 2.45 -8.96 -2.69
C ALA A 99 2.82 -8.16 -3.95
N ASN A 100 3.98 -7.49 -3.94
CA ASN A 100 4.47 -6.75 -5.11
C ASN A 100 4.65 -7.65 -6.33
N SER A 101 5.14 -8.89 -6.16
CA SER A 101 5.32 -9.84 -7.27
C SER A 101 4.00 -10.32 -7.91
N GLN A 102 2.87 -10.15 -7.23
CA GLN A 102 1.54 -10.51 -7.73
C GLN A 102 0.85 -9.35 -8.46
N LEU A 103 1.37 -8.12 -8.32
CA LEU A 103 0.82 -6.95 -9.00
C LEU A 103 1.13 -7.01 -10.50
N SER A 104 0.23 -6.46 -11.31
CA SER A 104 0.55 -6.22 -12.71
C SER A 104 1.67 -5.18 -12.84
N PRO A 105 2.42 -5.16 -13.97
CA PRO A 105 3.44 -4.12 -14.20
C PRO A 105 2.89 -2.69 -14.11
N GLU A 106 1.65 -2.48 -14.56
CA GLU A 106 0.96 -1.19 -14.49
C GLU A 106 0.71 -0.76 -13.03
N VAL A 107 0.24 -1.68 -12.18
CA VAL A 107 -0.05 -1.37 -10.78
C VAL A 107 1.25 -1.21 -9.99
N SER A 108 2.19 -2.16 -10.12
CA SER A 108 3.48 -2.11 -9.40
C SER A 108 4.32 -0.87 -9.73
N SER A 109 4.23 -0.32 -10.95
CA SER A 109 4.92 0.94 -11.29
C SER A 109 4.40 2.17 -10.56
N ARG A 110 3.22 2.07 -9.93
CA ARG A 110 2.57 3.14 -9.16
C ARG A 110 2.58 2.88 -7.65
N VAL A 111 3.26 1.83 -7.18
CA VAL A 111 3.33 1.45 -5.77
C VAL A 111 4.79 1.36 -5.31
N ASN A 112 5.12 2.13 -4.29
CA ASN A 112 6.40 2.10 -3.61
C ASN A 112 6.26 1.37 -2.26
N PHE A 113 7.22 0.51 -1.94
CA PHE A 113 7.31 -0.12 -0.61
C PHE A 113 8.53 0.41 0.11
N ARG A 114 8.33 0.93 1.32
CA ARG A 114 9.39 1.59 2.08
C ARG A 114 9.40 1.13 3.53
N MET A 115 10.59 0.86 4.03
CA MET A 115 10.81 0.55 5.43
C MET A 115 11.48 1.74 6.10
N ILE A 116 10.89 2.28 7.16
CA ILE A 116 11.44 3.36 7.96
C ILE A 116 11.98 2.77 9.26
N SER A 117 13.25 2.99 9.55
CA SER A 117 13.86 2.50 10.78
C SER A 117 13.29 3.24 12.00
N ILE A 118 12.98 2.50 13.06
CA ILE A 118 12.66 3.02 14.39
C ILE A 118 13.87 3.00 15.34
N ASP A 119 15.04 2.62 14.85
CA ASP A 119 16.26 2.37 15.62
C ASP A 119 17.48 3.06 15.00
N PRO A 120 17.55 4.39 15.10
CA PRO A 120 18.60 5.17 14.43
C PRO A 120 19.99 5.00 15.05
N ASP A 121 20.11 4.40 16.23
CA ASP A 121 21.40 4.11 16.85
C ASP A 121 22.13 2.96 16.13
N ARG A 122 21.38 1.97 15.61
CA ARG A 122 21.94 0.78 14.95
C ARG A 122 21.74 0.77 13.44
N ASP A 123 20.78 1.53 12.92
CA ASP A 123 20.39 1.51 11.52
C ASP A 123 20.81 2.79 10.79
N THR A 124 22.01 2.75 10.19
CA THR A 124 22.45 3.82 9.29
C THR A 124 21.63 3.82 7.99
N PRO A 125 21.52 4.97 7.29
CA PRO A 125 20.83 5.04 6.00
C PRO A 125 21.33 3.99 4.98
N GLU A 126 22.63 3.74 4.91
CA GLU A 126 23.21 2.77 3.98
C GLU A 126 22.82 1.33 4.36
N LYS A 127 22.82 1.01 5.65
CA LYS A 127 22.42 -0.30 6.15
C LYS A 127 20.94 -0.56 5.87
N MET A 128 20.09 0.45 6.10
CA MET A 128 18.65 0.35 5.79
C MET A 128 18.42 0.13 4.31
N GLN A 129 19.14 0.87 3.46
CA GLN A 129 19.00 0.74 2.02
C GLN A 129 19.43 -0.63 1.51
N GLN A 130 20.55 -1.15 2.03
CA GLN A 130 21.00 -2.52 1.74
C GLN A 130 19.97 -3.56 2.21
N TYR A 131 19.43 -3.38 3.42
CA TYR A 131 18.44 -4.29 3.99
C TYR A 131 17.16 -4.35 3.15
N ALA A 132 16.58 -3.20 2.79
CA ALA A 132 15.37 -3.14 1.98
C ALA A 132 15.56 -3.78 0.59
N LYS A 133 16.66 -3.43 -0.09
CA LYS A 133 16.98 -3.93 -1.42
C LYS A 133 17.25 -5.44 -1.48
N ALA A 134 17.64 -6.05 -0.35
CA ALA A 134 17.80 -7.50 -0.26
C ALA A 134 16.47 -8.27 -0.42
N PHE A 135 15.32 -7.64 -0.12
CA PHE A 135 14.00 -8.25 -0.33
C PHE A 135 13.44 -7.97 -1.72
N ASN A 136 13.62 -6.74 -2.21
CA ASN A 136 13.26 -6.36 -3.57
C ASN A 136 14.08 -5.12 -3.98
N PRO A 137 14.71 -5.08 -5.16
CA PRO A 137 15.56 -3.98 -5.58
C PRO A 137 14.85 -2.62 -5.71
N ASN A 138 13.53 -2.61 -5.83
CA ASN A 138 12.71 -1.39 -5.87
C ASN A 138 12.28 -0.91 -4.48
N PHE A 139 12.60 -1.64 -3.41
CA PHE A 139 12.26 -1.22 -2.06
C PHE A 139 13.28 -0.20 -1.55
N SER A 140 12.79 0.71 -0.72
CA SER A 140 13.59 1.77 -0.11
C SER A 140 13.68 1.58 1.41
N GLY A 141 14.88 1.79 1.95
CA GLY A 141 15.17 1.77 3.37
C GLY A 141 15.52 3.16 3.86
N ILE A 142 14.72 3.67 4.79
CA ILE A 142 14.77 5.06 5.26
C ILE A 142 15.24 5.08 6.72
N ALA A 143 16.15 5.99 7.03
CA ALA A 143 16.64 6.25 8.38
C ALA A 143 16.58 7.74 8.70
N GLY A 144 16.73 8.11 9.97
CA GLY A 144 16.74 9.52 10.36
C GLY A 144 16.71 9.73 11.87
N LYS A 145 16.41 10.95 12.31
CA LYS A 145 16.39 11.27 13.74
C LYS A 145 15.16 10.69 14.43
N ILE A 146 15.36 10.11 15.61
CA ILE A 146 14.30 9.47 16.41
C ILE A 146 13.10 10.40 16.66
N GLU A 147 13.35 11.70 16.89
CA GLU A 147 12.30 12.71 17.11
C GLU A 147 11.36 12.88 15.91
N ILE A 148 11.91 12.79 14.70
CA ILE A 148 11.15 12.91 13.44
C ILE A 148 10.36 11.62 13.22
N ILE A 149 10.99 10.47 13.45
CA ILE A 149 10.36 9.15 13.35
C ILE A 149 9.18 9.04 14.32
N TYR A 150 9.31 9.50 15.57
CA TYR A 150 8.19 9.51 16.54
C TYR A 150 7.00 10.36 16.10
N LYS A 151 7.26 11.55 15.52
CA LYS A 151 6.18 12.40 14.98
C LYS A 151 5.47 11.71 13.81
N LEU A 152 6.24 11.16 12.87
CA LEU A 152 5.68 10.43 11.74
C LEU A 152 4.89 9.19 12.19
N ALA A 153 5.41 8.42 13.14
CA ALA A 153 4.71 7.28 13.74
C ALA A 153 3.37 7.69 14.39
N THR A 154 3.31 8.86 15.01
CA THR A 154 2.07 9.44 15.56
C THR A 154 1.09 9.81 14.44
N ASP A 155 1.58 10.45 13.38
CA ASP A 155 0.81 10.82 12.18
C ASP A 155 0.33 9.62 11.36
N LEU A 156 0.91 8.45 11.58
CA LEU A 156 0.49 7.18 10.96
C LEU A 156 -0.25 6.27 11.94
N THR A 157 -0.37 6.66 13.21
CA THR A 157 -0.97 5.83 14.27
C THR A 157 -0.26 4.46 14.39
N LEU A 158 1.06 4.46 14.26
CA LEU A 158 1.93 3.29 14.30
C LEU A 158 2.86 3.40 15.53
N PRO A 159 2.36 3.13 16.76
CA PRO A 159 3.16 3.30 17.96
C PRO A 159 4.35 2.33 18.00
N PHE A 160 5.44 2.78 18.62
CA PHE A 160 6.59 1.95 18.94
C PHE A 160 7.22 2.40 20.26
N VAL A 161 7.84 1.48 20.99
CA VAL A 161 8.48 1.72 22.29
C VAL A 161 9.72 0.83 22.47
N PRO A 162 10.77 1.31 23.16
CA PRO A 162 11.89 0.47 23.55
C PRO A 162 11.49 -0.54 24.64
N VAL A 163 12.00 -1.75 24.54
CA VAL A 163 11.83 -2.82 25.52
C VAL A 163 12.88 -2.66 26.63
N VAL A 164 12.44 -2.15 27.78
CA VAL A 164 13.30 -1.76 28.92
C VAL A 164 13.97 -2.97 29.61
N ASN A 165 13.49 -4.20 29.38
CA ASN A 165 13.97 -5.44 30.01
C ASN A 165 14.29 -6.54 28.99
N SER A 166 14.99 -6.21 27.92
CA SER A 166 15.39 -7.20 26.91
C SER A 166 16.39 -8.21 27.49
N ASN A 167 16.15 -9.51 27.26
CA ASN A 167 17.11 -10.59 27.58
C ASN A 167 18.29 -10.63 26.60
N ASN A 168 18.28 -9.82 25.54
CA ASN A 168 19.41 -9.65 24.64
C ASN A 168 20.43 -8.67 25.27
N SER A 169 21.72 -8.86 24.99
CA SER A 169 22.78 -7.92 25.38
C SER A 169 22.63 -6.53 24.73
N SER A 170 21.67 -6.38 23.81
CA SER A 170 21.21 -5.15 23.19
C SER A 170 19.71 -4.97 23.42
N TYR A 171 19.25 -3.72 23.54
CA TYR A 171 17.83 -3.42 23.70
C TYR A 171 17.01 -3.86 22.48
N ASP A 172 15.72 -4.10 22.71
CA ASP A 172 14.75 -4.48 21.68
C ASP A 172 13.68 -3.38 21.54
N MET A 173 12.88 -3.42 20.48
CA MET A 173 11.83 -2.43 20.20
C MET A 173 10.51 -3.15 19.96
N ASP A 174 9.47 -2.82 20.73
CA ASP A 174 8.10 -3.21 20.43
C ASP A 174 7.51 -2.17 19.48
N HIS A 175 6.89 -2.62 18.39
CA HIS A 175 6.32 -1.73 17.38
C HIS A 175 5.12 -2.31 16.67
N SER A 176 4.26 -1.43 16.17
CA SER A 176 3.13 -1.80 15.35
C SER A 176 3.58 -2.59 14.12
N MET A 177 2.94 -3.74 13.89
CA MET A 177 3.12 -4.53 12.66
C MET A 177 2.22 -4.05 11.52
N ASN A 178 1.47 -2.97 11.68
CA ASN A 178 0.61 -2.45 10.62
C ASN A 178 1.43 -1.73 9.55
N LEU A 179 0.95 -1.78 8.30
CA LEU A 179 1.55 -1.06 7.17
C LEU A 179 0.68 0.14 6.86
N ALA A 180 1.24 1.34 6.90
CA ALA A 180 0.52 2.54 6.47
C ALA A 180 0.50 2.63 4.95
N VAL A 181 -0.58 3.20 4.41
CA VAL A 181 -0.77 3.47 3.00
C VAL A 181 -0.95 4.97 2.82
N ILE A 182 -0.10 5.56 1.98
CA ILE A 182 -0.13 6.95 1.59
C ILE A 182 -0.67 7.03 0.16
N ASP A 183 -1.58 7.98 -0.08
CA ASP A 183 -2.12 8.25 -1.42
C ASP A 183 -1.15 9.12 -2.27
N PRO A 184 -1.39 9.22 -3.60
CA PRO A 184 -0.55 10.02 -4.50
C PRO A 184 -0.50 11.53 -4.17
N GLU A 185 -1.40 12.04 -3.34
CA GLU A 185 -1.37 13.40 -2.82
C GLU A 185 -0.45 13.55 -1.59
N GLY A 186 0.09 12.46 -1.06
CA GLY A 186 0.98 12.43 0.10
C GLY A 186 0.23 12.39 1.44
N ASN A 187 -1.05 12.02 1.45
CA ASN A 187 -1.86 11.91 2.67
C ASN A 187 -1.97 10.47 3.15
N TYR A 188 -2.07 10.31 4.46
CA TYR A 188 -2.37 9.03 5.09
C TYR A 188 -3.78 8.57 4.71
N PHE A 189 -3.85 7.52 3.91
CA PHE A 189 -5.07 7.02 3.29
C PHE A 189 -5.71 5.88 4.10
N GLY A 190 -4.88 5.04 4.71
CA GLY A 190 -5.34 3.86 5.45
C GLY A 190 -4.18 2.99 5.90
N PHE A 191 -4.50 1.80 6.40
CA PHE A 191 -3.47 0.84 6.80
C PHE A 191 -3.89 -0.61 6.61
N PHE A 192 -2.92 -1.47 6.35
CA PHE A 192 -3.06 -2.92 6.48
C PHE A 192 -2.85 -3.32 7.93
N LYS A 193 -3.83 -4.02 8.49
CA LYS A 193 -3.74 -4.57 9.84
C LYS A 193 -3.05 -5.94 9.78
N SER A 194 -2.06 -6.15 10.64
CA SER A 194 -1.45 -7.48 10.83
C SER A 194 -2.49 -8.49 11.35
N PRO A 195 -2.46 -9.78 10.93
CA PRO A 195 -1.47 -10.41 10.06
C PRO A 195 -1.67 -10.14 8.56
N HIS A 196 -0.56 -9.90 7.87
CA HIS A 196 -0.54 -9.67 6.42
C HIS A 196 -0.60 -10.96 5.62
N THR A 197 -1.33 -10.93 4.49
CA THR A 197 -1.37 -11.99 3.48
C THR A 197 -1.10 -11.38 2.11
N PRO A 198 -0.10 -11.87 1.35
CA PRO A 198 0.27 -11.28 0.05
C PRO A 198 -0.90 -11.10 -0.92
N ASP A 199 -1.78 -12.11 -1.02
CA ASP A 199 -2.92 -12.10 -1.95
C ASP A 199 -3.92 -10.97 -1.65
N LYS A 200 -4.25 -10.77 -0.36
CA LYS A 200 -5.16 -9.68 0.03
C LYS A 200 -4.50 -8.31 -0.14
N MET A 201 -3.19 -8.22 0.10
CA MET A 201 -2.46 -6.97 -0.12
C MET A 201 -2.46 -6.60 -1.60
N SER A 202 -2.14 -7.54 -2.49
CA SER A 202 -2.11 -7.30 -3.92
C SER A 202 -3.50 -6.95 -4.48
N GLU A 203 -4.56 -7.59 -3.97
CA GLU A 203 -5.95 -7.25 -4.30
C GLU A 203 -6.32 -5.82 -3.90
N VAL A 204 -6.02 -5.42 -2.65
CA VAL A 204 -6.26 -4.04 -2.17
C VAL A 204 -5.48 -3.04 -3.00
N LEU A 205 -4.19 -3.27 -3.23
CA LEU A 205 -3.33 -2.37 -3.99
C LEU A 205 -3.83 -2.21 -5.43
N THR A 206 -4.23 -3.31 -6.08
CA THR A 206 -4.84 -3.28 -7.41
C THR A 206 -6.13 -2.47 -7.42
N SER A 207 -6.95 -2.60 -6.38
CA SER A 207 -8.19 -1.84 -6.25
C SER A 207 -7.90 -0.34 -6.09
N ILE A 208 -7.14 0.07 -5.08
CA ILE A 208 -6.93 1.50 -4.79
C ILE A 208 -6.24 2.22 -5.96
N VAL A 209 -5.29 1.57 -6.62
CA VAL A 209 -4.52 2.14 -7.75
C VAL A 209 -5.37 2.31 -9.03
N ASN A 210 -6.40 1.50 -9.22
CA ASN A 210 -7.23 1.57 -10.44
C ASN A 210 -8.45 2.50 -10.29
N PHE A 211 -8.83 2.87 -9.07
CA PHE A 211 -10.07 3.60 -8.80
C PHE A 211 -9.90 4.97 -8.13
N ASN A 212 -8.66 5.35 -7.82
CA ASN A 212 -8.30 6.66 -7.25
C ASN A 212 -7.14 7.24 -8.07
#